data_AF-A0A9E3W9J6-F1
#
_entry.id   AF-A0A9E3W9J6-F1
#
_cell.length_a   1.000
_cell.length_b   1.000
_cell.length_c   1.000
_cell.angle_alpha   90.00
_cell.angle_beta   90.00
_cell.angle_gamma   90.00
#
_symmetry.space_group_name_H-M   'P 1'
#
loop_
_entity.id
_entity.type
_entity.pdbx_description
1 polymer ?
#
loop_
_entity_poly.entity_id
_entity_poly.type
_entity_poly.pdbx_seq_one_letter_code
_entity_poly.pdbx_strand_id
1 'polypeptide(L)'
;MTSSSPNRLTSTSPGRRWIPIVTAILLIGAAIFACGFLPGIVGSIFFEQVWFIPGDGGHFDPVASFGTVQEFAGQVYQPYYLEARYVRLDGTLDLYADYLPEVTYRFYREVQADQAPPIGAGGSLSGRQYEVTQVTLRAPGQRRFSFNLGMDRDVRPASNNRPGEPMTAPGCSFADLWQVALTKDAPESAVAIIRYDVTGYQFRIQDTPIDLHFDATCKLKT
;
A
#
# COMPACT_ATOMS: atom_id res chain seq x y z
N MET A 1 20.95 88.29 39.07
CA MET A 1 21.55 87.12 39.75
C MET A 1 20.52 86.66 40.76
N THR A 2 19.88 85.49 40.74
CA THR A 2 20.18 84.12 40.25
C THR A 2 18.81 83.42 40.15
N SER A 3 18.43 82.87 39.00
CA SER A 3 18.31 81.41 38.76
C SER A 3 17.47 80.62 39.76
N SER A 4 16.32 80.11 39.31
CA SER A 4 15.92 78.72 39.58
C SER A 4 14.86 78.25 38.57
N SER A 5 15.31 77.38 37.65
CA SER A 5 14.45 76.64 36.72
C SER A 5 13.99 75.34 37.41
N PRO A 6 12.70 74.97 37.39
CA PRO A 6 12.26 73.71 37.99
C PRO A 6 12.51 72.53 37.04
N ASN A 7 13.35 71.59 37.48
CA ASN A 7 13.55 70.30 36.83
C ASN A 7 12.28 69.44 36.93
N ARG A 8 11.69 69.10 35.79
CA ARG A 8 10.58 68.16 35.66
C ARG A 8 11.14 66.74 35.53
N LEU A 9 11.03 65.94 36.59
CA LEU A 9 11.38 64.52 36.59
C LEU A 9 10.27 63.71 35.90
N THR A 10 10.56 63.13 34.73
CA THR A 10 9.71 62.14 34.08
C THR A 10 9.99 60.76 34.67
N SER A 11 9.04 60.24 35.45
CA SER A 11 9.02 58.86 35.95
C SER A 11 8.64 57.91 34.80
N THR A 12 9.59 57.08 34.36
CA THR A 12 9.36 55.97 33.44
C THR A 12 9.18 54.68 34.24
N SER A 13 7.96 54.12 34.23
CA SER A 13 7.67 52.84 34.89
C SER A 13 8.25 51.66 34.09
N PRO A 14 9.02 50.74 34.71
CA PRO A 14 9.75 49.69 34.00
C PRO A 14 8.92 48.42 33.69
N GLY A 15 7.59 48.44 33.90
CA GLY A 15 6.78 47.21 33.93
C GLY A 15 6.09 46.78 32.64
N ARG A 16 6.17 47.56 31.54
CA ARG A 16 5.23 47.41 30.40
C ARG A 16 5.88 47.05 29.06
N ARG A 17 7.06 46.43 29.06
CA ARG A 17 7.77 46.02 27.82
C ARG A 17 7.76 44.52 27.55
N TRP A 18 7.36 43.68 28.50
CA TRP A 18 7.42 42.20 28.36
C TRP A 18 6.13 41.59 27.83
N ILE A 19 4.99 42.28 28.00
CA ILE A 19 3.66 41.82 27.57
C ILE A 19 3.62 41.47 26.06
N PRO A 20 4.11 42.31 25.11
CA PRO A 20 3.99 41.99 23.69
C PRO A 20 4.85 40.79 23.24
N ILE A 21 5.97 40.53 23.93
CA ILE A 21 6.88 39.42 23.57
C ILE A 21 6.27 38.07 23.98
N VAL A 22 5.67 38.01 25.17
CA VAL A 22 5.00 36.78 25.65
C VAL A 22 3.78 36.45 24.78
N THR A 23 3.02 37.45 24.34
CA THR A 23 1.88 37.25 23.44
C THR A 23 2.31 36.74 22.07
N ALA A 24 3.42 37.25 21.51
CA ALA A 24 3.93 36.80 20.20
C ALA A 24 4.41 35.33 20.23
N ILE A 25 5.09 34.91 21.30
CA ILE A 25 5.57 33.53 21.46
C ILE A 25 4.41 32.54 21.57
N LEU A 26 3.35 32.89 22.32
CA LEU A 26 2.15 32.07 22.45
C LEU A 26 1.40 31.92 21.12
N LEU A 27 1.33 32.97 20.30
CA LEU A 27 0.69 32.92 18.98
C LEU A 27 1.49 32.07 17.98
N ILE A 28 2.82 32.14 18.00
CA ILE A 28 3.68 31.29 17.15
C ILE A 28 3.59 29.82 17.60
N GLY A 29 3.61 29.56 18.91
CA GLY A 29 3.42 28.22 19.44
C GLY A 29 2.07 27.62 19.08
N ALA A 30 0.98 28.41 19.16
CA ALA A 30 -0.35 27.98 18.75
C ALA A 30 -0.47 27.74 17.23
N ALA A 31 0.19 28.55 16.40
CA ALA A 31 0.22 28.36 14.94
C ALA A 31 1.03 27.11 14.53
N ILE A 32 2.17 26.85 15.17
CA ILE A 32 2.97 25.63 14.93
C ILE A 32 2.20 24.39 15.41
N PHE A 33 1.49 24.47 16.54
CA PHE A 33 0.66 23.37 17.03
C PHE A 33 -0.56 23.13 16.14
N ALA A 34 -1.23 24.19 15.65
CA ALA A 34 -2.35 24.05 14.72
C ALA A 34 -1.91 23.52 13.34
N CYS A 35 -0.76 23.95 12.80
CA CYS A 35 -0.27 23.47 11.51
C CYS A 35 0.44 22.11 11.59
N GLY A 36 1.06 21.76 12.72
CA GLY A 36 1.80 20.51 12.89
C GLY A 36 0.99 19.36 13.48
N PHE A 37 -0.06 19.64 14.26
CA PHE A 37 -0.77 18.62 15.04
C PHE A 37 -2.18 18.28 14.51
N LEU A 38 -2.85 19.19 13.79
CA LEU A 38 -4.16 18.90 13.18
C LEU A 38 -4.13 17.92 11.99
N PRO A 39 -3.08 17.84 11.14
CA PRO A 39 -3.02 16.83 10.09
C PRO A 39 -2.93 15.39 10.61
N GLY A 40 -2.36 15.17 11.80
CA GLY A 40 -2.15 13.83 12.36
C GLY A 40 -3.39 13.15 12.94
N ILE A 41 -4.39 13.95 13.39
CA ILE A 41 -5.57 13.44 14.09
C ILE A 41 -6.78 13.27 13.13
N VAL A 42 -6.87 14.07 12.06
CA VAL A 42 -7.92 13.88 11.03
C VAL A 42 -7.58 12.71 10.08
N GLY A 43 -6.29 12.43 9.86
CA GLY A 43 -5.86 11.32 9.00
C GLY A 43 -6.09 9.92 9.60
N SER A 44 -6.33 9.81 10.90
CA SER A 44 -6.36 8.53 11.62
C SER A 44 -7.77 8.01 11.96
N ILE A 45 -8.83 8.80 11.76
CA ILE A 45 -10.19 8.46 12.25
C ILE A 45 -11.24 8.37 11.11
N PHE A 46 -10.93 8.80 9.87
CA PHE A 46 -11.92 8.86 8.76
C PHE A 46 -11.61 8.05 7.49
N PHE A 47 -10.51 7.30 7.42
CA PHE A 47 -10.21 6.47 6.26
C PHE A 47 -9.75 5.08 6.70
N GLU A 48 -10.71 4.20 7.02
CA GLU A 48 -10.50 2.79 6.67
C GLU A 48 -10.10 2.77 5.19
N GLN A 49 -8.85 2.37 4.94
CA GLN A 49 -7.96 2.99 3.97
C GLN A 49 -8.47 2.88 2.53
N VAL A 50 -9.18 3.91 2.08
CA VAL A 50 -9.68 3.96 0.70
C VAL A 50 -8.56 4.46 -0.20
N TRP A 51 -8.02 3.60 -1.04
CA TRP A 51 -6.95 3.95 -1.96
C TRP A 51 -7.39 3.78 -3.41
N PHE A 52 -6.99 4.74 -4.23
CA PHE A 52 -7.19 4.69 -5.68
C PHE A 52 -6.21 3.72 -6.32
N ILE A 53 -6.51 3.28 -7.54
CA ILE A 53 -5.56 2.56 -8.39
C ILE A 53 -4.31 3.44 -8.53
N PRO A 54 -3.10 2.95 -8.21
CA PRO A 54 -1.89 3.71 -8.46
C PRO A 54 -1.61 3.75 -9.96
N GLY A 55 -1.31 4.94 -10.49
CA GLY A 55 -1.02 5.14 -11.90
C GLY A 55 -2.27 5.17 -12.80
N ASP A 56 -2.15 4.62 -14.01
CA ASP A 56 -3.24 4.55 -14.99
C ASP A 56 -3.94 3.19 -14.92
N GLY A 57 -5.21 3.17 -14.52
CA GLY A 57 -6.01 1.95 -14.48
C GLY A 57 -6.22 1.28 -15.85
N GLY A 58 -6.15 2.03 -16.96
CA GLY A 58 -6.26 1.47 -18.32
C GLY A 58 -4.97 0.81 -18.84
N HIS A 59 -3.85 1.04 -18.14
CA HIS A 59 -2.52 0.48 -18.43
C HIS A 59 -1.80 0.15 -17.13
N PHE A 60 -2.49 -0.53 -16.21
CA PHE A 60 -1.98 -0.83 -14.89
C PHE A 60 -0.82 -1.84 -14.98
N ASP A 61 0.36 -1.45 -14.50
CA ASP A 61 1.54 -2.33 -14.41
C ASP A 61 1.65 -2.92 -12.98
N PRO A 62 1.43 -4.25 -12.82
CA PRO A 62 1.50 -4.89 -11.51
C PRO A 62 2.90 -4.90 -10.88
N VAL A 63 3.93 -4.95 -11.72
CA VAL A 63 5.33 -5.07 -11.28
C VAL A 63 5.83 -3.69 -10.85
N ALA A 64 5.61 -2.66 -11.67
CA ALA A 64 5.99 -1.29 -11.33
C ALA A 64 5.23 -0.76 -10.10
N SER A 65 3.96 -1.17 -9.92
CA SER A 65 3.13 -0.73 -8.79
C SER A 65 3.38 -1.50 -7.49
N PHE A 66 4.23 -2.54 -7.51
CA PHE A 66 4.44 -3.44 -6.37
C PHE A 66 4.82 -2.70 -5.08
N GLY A 67 5.73 -1.73 -5.15
CA GLY A 67 6.18 -0.96 -3.99
C GLY A 67 5.06 -0.15 -3.33
N THR A 68 4.25 0.54 -4.12
CA THR A 68 3.09 1.31 -3.63
C THR A 68 2.04 0.39 -3.01
N VAL A 69 1.79 -0.77 -3.62
CA VAL A 69 0.84 -1.76 -3.08
C VAL A 69 1.35 -2.36 -1.76
N GLN A 70 2.65 -2.61 -1.64
CA GLN A 70 3.26 -3.08 -0.40
C GLN A 70 3.19 -2.04 0.72
N GLU A 71 3.38 -0.76 0.40
CA GLU A 71 3.20 0.33 1.35
C GLU A 71 1.76 0.38 1.88
N PHE A 72 0.79 0.22 0.98
CA PHE A 72 -0.64 0.15 1.34
C PHE A 72 -0.97 -1.08 2.21
N ALA A 73 -0.38 -2.23 1.93
CA ALA A 73 -0.52 -3.42 2.77
C ALA A 73 0.04 -3.20 4.19
N GLY A 74 1.12 -2.41 4.28
CA GLY A 74 1.84 -2.06 5.50
C GLY A 74 3.28 -2.57 5.47
N GLN A 75 4.24 -1.72 5.86
CA GLN A 75 5.68 -2.00 5.74
C GLN A 75 6.17 -3.22 6.54
N VAL A 76 5.40 -3.69 7.51
CA VAL A 76 5.74 -4.86 8.33
C VAL A 76 5.38 -6.20 7.67
N TYR A 77 4.61 -6.18 6.58
CA TYR A 77 4.19 -7.42 5.92
C TYR A 77 5.21 -7.85 4.85
N GLN A 78 5.50 -9.15 4.85
CA GLN A 78 6.34 -9.83 3.88
C GLN A 78 5.47 -10.31 2.70
N PRO A 79 5.83 -9.95 1.46
CA PRO A 79 5.11 -10.46 0.29
C PRO A 79 5.39 -11.95 0.10
N TYR A 80 4.39 -12.69 -0.39
CA TYR A 80 4.56 -14.10 -0.72
C TYR A 80 3.80 -14.54 -1.97
N TYR A 81 2.95 -13.66 -2.52
CA TYR A 81 2.10 -13.98 -3.66
C TYR A 81 1.73 -12.73 -4.45
N LEU A 82 1.78 -12.85 -5.77
CA LEU A 82 1.22 -11.92 -6.75
C LEU A 82 0.50 -12.74 -7.83
N GLU A 83 -0.72 -12.37 -8.17
CA GLU A 83 -1.41 -12.87 -9.36
C GLU A 83 -2.04 -11.68 -10.10
N ALA A 84 -1.78 -11.59 -11.39
CA ALA A 84 -2.41 -10.65 -12.29
C ALA A 84 -3.22 -11.43 -13.35
N ARG A 85 -4.48 -11.07 -13.51
CA ARG A 85 -5.41 -11.75 -14.41
C ARG A 85 -5.73 -10.87 -15.60
N TYR A 86 -5.61 -11.45 -16.79
CA TYR A 86 -5.83 -10.81 -18.08
C TYR A 86 -4.80 -9.74 -18.43
N VAL A 87 -3.53 -10.08 -18.25
CA VAL A 87 -2.38 -9.27 -18.65
C VAL A 87 -2.26 -9.24 -20.18
N ARG A 88 -2.21 -8.05 -20.76
CA ARG A 88 -2.04 -7.81 -22.20
C ARG A 88 -0.59 -8.01 -22.63
N LEU A 89 -0.38 -8.03 -23.95
CA LEU A 89 0.93 -8.22 -24.59
C LEU A 89 2.00 -7.23 -24.11
N ASP A 90 1.61 -6.00 -23.76
CA ASP A 90 2.50 -4.95 -23.25
C ASP A 90 2.87 -5.13 -21.76
N GLY A 91 2.41 -6.20 -21.11
CA GLY A 91 2.67 -6.50 -19.70
C GLY A 91 1.73 -5.78 -18.73
N THR A 92 0.79 -4.97 -19.21
CA THR A 92 -0.15 -4.21 -18.38
C THR A 92 -1.55 -4.83 -18.39
N LEU A 93 -2.44 -4.30 -17.54
CA LEU A 93 -3.86 -4.63 -17.52
C LEU A 93 -4.69 -3.37 -17.79
N ASP A 94 -5.80 -3.54 -18.49
CA ASP A 94 -6.87 -2.54 -18.50
C ASP A 94 -7.88 -2.90 -17.41
N LEU A 95 -7.73 -2.35 -16.21
CA LEU A 95 -8.59 -2.63 -15.06
C LEU A 95 -10.07 -2.27 -15.29
N TYR A 96 -10.41 -1.55 -16.37
CA TYR A 96 -11.78 -1.16 -16.73
C TYR A 96 -12.42 -2.07 -17.78
N ALA A 97 -11.71 -3.07 -18.29
CA ALA A 97 -12.24 -3.94 -19.32
C ALA A 97 -13.40 -4.82 -18.82
N ASP A 98 -14.34 -5.12 -19.72
CA ASP A 98 -15.59 -5.84 -19.42
C ASP A 98 -15.37 -7.29 -18.93
N TYR A 99 -14.19 -7.87 -19.20
CA TYR A 99 -13.81 -9.21 -18.73
C TYR A 99 -13.29 -9.23 -17.28
N LEU A 100 -13.43 -8.13 -16.54
CA LEU A 100 -13.16 -8.01 -15.10
C LEU A 100 -11.72 -8.40 -14.69
N PRO A 101 -10.69 -7.75 -15.25
CA PRO A 101 -9.31 -7.90 -14.79
C PRO A 101 -9.11 -7.48 -13.34
N GLU A 102 -8.17 -8.19 -12.72
CA GLU A 102 -7.86 -8.04 -11.31
C GLU A 102 -6.39 -8.38 -11.06
N VAL A 103 -5.80 -7.67 -10.10
CA VAL A 103 -4.49 -8.02 -9.54
C VAL A 103 -4.63 -8.25 -8.04
N THR A 104 -4.13 -9.37 -7.56
CA THR A 104 -4.13 -9.73 -6.15
C THR A 104 -2.71 -9.90 -5.65
N TYR A 105 -2.37 -9.16 -4.60
CA TYR A 105 -1.13 -9.27 -3.84
C TYR A 105 -1.47 -9.85 -2.48
N ARG A 106 -0.64 -10.76 -1.97
CA ARG A 106 -0.75 -11.22 -0.58
C ARG A 106 0.55 -11.06 0.17
N PHE A 107 0.38 -10.60 1.39
CA PHE A 107 1.43 -10.34 2.33
C PHE A 107 1.08 -10.98 3.67
N TYR A 108 2.08 -11.27 4.49
CA TYR A 108 1.85 -11.75 5.85
C TYR A 108 2.85 -11.15 6.84
N ARG A 109 2.48 -11.09 8.11
CA ARG A 109 3.40 -10.80 9.20
C ARG A 109 3.25 -11.85 10.30
N GLU A 110 4.34 -12.11 11.01
CA GLU A 110 4.31 -12.92 12.22
C GLU A 110 3.76 -12.06 13.38
N VAL A 111 2.80 -12.59 14.14
CA VAL A 111 2.22 -11.94 15.32
C VAL A 111 2.34 -12.86 16.54
N GLN A 112 2.36 -12.25 17.72
CA GLN A 112 2.43 -12.98 18.99
C GLN A 112 1.10 -13.67 19.30
N ALA A 113 1.19 -14.81 20.01
CA ALA A 113 0.04 -15.66 20.32
C ALA A 113 -0.91 -15.10 21.39
N ASP A 114 -0.61 -13.96 22.00
CA ASP A 114 -1.53 -13.27 22.92
C ASP A 114 -2.75 -12.68 22.19
N GLN A 115 -2.70 -12.62 20.86
CA GLN A 115 -3.84 -12.34 19.99
C GLN A 115 -4.53 -13.62 19.47
N ALA A 116 -4.22 -14.79 20.03
CA ALA A 116 -4.81 -16.05 19.59
C ALA A 116 -6.33 -16.06 19.79
N PRO A 117 -7.09 -16.63 18.84
CA PRO A 117 -8.53 -16.78 19.00
C PRO A 117 -8.87 -17.62 20.25
N PRO A 118 -10.05 -17.42 20.86
CA PRO A 118 -10.45 -18.16 22.06
C PRO A 118 -10.35 -19.67 21.90
N ILE A 119 -10.09 -20.38 23.00
CA ILE A 119 -10.08 -21.85 23.04
C ILE A 119 -11.40 -22.38 22.43
N GLY A 120 -11.29 -23.26 21.44
CA GLY A 120 -12.44 -23.85 20.73
C GLY A 120 -12.82 -23.20 19.40
N ALA A 121 -12.26 -22.05 19.04
CA ALA A 121 -12.46 -21.40 17.73
C ALA A 121 -11.54 -21.97 16.62
N GLY A 122 -10.73 -22.98 16.94
CA GLY A 122 -9.67 -23.51 16.08
C GLY A 122 -8.38 -22.68 16.19
N GLY A 123 -7.24 -23.35 16.34
CA GLY A 123 -5.93 -22.72 16.54
C GLY A 123 -5.13 -23.40 17.65
N SER A 124 -3.80 -23.38 17.55
CA SER A 124 -2.91 -23.72 18.67
C SER A 124 -2.70 -22.48 19.54
N LEU A 125 -2.84 -22.67 20.86
CA LEU A 125 -2.66 -21.68 21.92
C LEU A 125 -1.17 -21.35 22.17
N SER A 126 -0.28 -22.06 21.49
CA SER A 126 1.16 -21.90 21.58
C SER A 126 1.77 -21.96 20.19
N GLY A 127 2.59 -20.97 19.83
CA GLY A 127 3.34 -20.95 18.57
C GLY A 127 3.30 -19.60 17.86
N ARG A 128 3.98 -19.54 16.72
CA ARG A 128 3.96 -18.38 15.84
C ARG A 128 2.60 -18.29 15.15
N GLN A 129 2.00 -17.12 15.14
CA GLN A 129 0.78 -16.86 14.38
C GLN A 129 1.10 -15.95 13.20
N TYR A 130 0.31 -16.06 12.15
CA TYR A 130 0.48 -15.32 10.91
C TYR A 130 -0.80 -14.58 10.59
N GLU A 131 -0.71 -13.26 10.49
CA GLU A 131 -1.78 -12.41 10.01
C GLU A 131 -1.54 -12.15 8.51
N VAL A 132 -2.56 -12.41 7.69
CA VAL A 132 -2.47 -12.28 6.22
C VAL A 132 -3.23 -11.06 5.77
N THR A 133 -2.58 -10.22 4.96
CA THR A 133 -3.23 -9.12 4.26
C THR A 133 -3.28 -9.44 2.78
N GLN A 134 -4.47 -9.38 2.20
CA GLN A 134 -4.68 -9.40 0.76
C GLN A 134 -4.99 -7.99 0.27
N VAL A 135 -4.27 -7.54 -0.75
CA VAL A 135 -4.59 -6.32 -1.49
C VAL A 135 -5.06 -6.70 -2.88
N THR A 136 -6.23 -6.20 -3.26
CA THR A 136 -6.85 -6.50 -4.56
C THR A 136 -7.12 -5.21 -5.31
N LEU A 137 -6.60 -5.10 -6.54
CA LEU A 137 -6.84 -3.99 -7.46
C LEU A 137 -7.75 -4.42 -8.61
N ARG A 138 -8.77 -3.61 -8.90
CA ARG A 138 -9.80 -3.84 -9.92
C ARG A 138 -10.59 -2.56 -10.20
N ALA A 139 -11.45 -2.57 -11.21
CA ALA A 139 -12.32 -1.43 -11.55
C ALA A 139 -13.06 -0.82 -10.34
N PRO A 140 -13.11 0.52 -10.31
CA PRO A 140 -14.14 1.34 -9.72
C PRO A 140 -15.49 0.68 -9.46
N GLY A 141 -16.02 0.51 -8.24
CA GLY A 141 -17.41 0.05 -8.19
C GLY A 141 -18.04 -0.26 -6.84
N GLN A 142 -19.38 -0.29 -6.87
CA GLN A 142 -20.21 -0.70 -5.74
C GLN A 142 -20.29 -2.23 -5.64
N ARG A 143 -19.94 -2.76 -4.48
CA ARG A 143 -20.30 -4.12 -4.03
C ARG A 143 -21.54 -4.05 -3.14
N ARG A 144 -22.17 -5.21 -2.88
CA ARG A 144 -23.43 -5.31 -2.11
C ARG A 144 -23.46 -4.50 -0.81
N PHE A 145 -22.31 -4.32 -0.13
CA PHE A 145 -22.21 -3.61 1.14
C PHE A 145 -20.99 -2.67 1.26
N SER A 146 -20.23 -2.47 0.18
CA SER A 146 -19.02 -1.63 0.20
C SER A 146 -18.77 -0.96 -1.14
N PHE A 147 -18.02 0.14 -1.14
CA PHE A 147 -17.58 0.82 -2.36
C PHE A 147 -16.07 0.63 -2.50
N ASN A 148 -15.62 0.10 -3.64
CA ASN A 148 -14.20 0.00 -3.98
C ASN A 148 -13.82 1.21 -4.86
N LEU A 149 -12.73 1.93 -4.52
CA LEU A 149 -12.17 3.06 -5.28
C LEU A 149 -10.99 2.70 -6.20
N GLY A 150 -10.70 1.43 -6.35
CA GLY A 150 -9.59 0.88 -7.13
C GLY A 150 -8.83 -0.21 -6.40
N MET A 151 -8.63 -0.05 -5.09
CA MET A 151 -7.80 -0.94 -4.28
C MET A 151 -8.48 -1.28 -2.94
N ASP A 152 -8.72 -2.57 -2.74
CA ASP A 152 -9.29 -3.13 -1.51
C ASP A 152 -8.19 -3.79 -0.67
N ARG A 153 -8.27 -3.65 0.66
CA ARG A 153 -7.42 -4.38 1.62
C ARG A 153 -8.30 -5.25 2.50
N ASP A 154 -8.01 -6.55 2.53
CA ASP A 154 -8.63 -7.52 3.41
C ASP A 154 -7.58 -8.09 4.37
N VAL A 155 -7.80 -7.94 5.68
CA VAL A 155 -6.91 -8.48 6.71
C VAL A 155 -7.60 -9.66 7.37
N ARG A 156 -7.01 -10.84 7.20
CA ARG A 156 -7.52 -12.07 7.80
C ARG A 156 -7.06 -12.20 9.24
N PRO A 157 -7.90 -12.76 10.13
CA PRO A 157 -7.49 -13.09 11.49
C PRO A 157 -6.22 -13.92 11.52
N ALA A 158 -5.38 -13.66 12.53
CA ALA A 158 -4.15 -14.41 12.72
C ALA A 158 -4.45 -15.91 12.86
N SER A 159 -3.65 -16.73 12.20
CA SER A 159 -3.77 -18.19 12.25
C SER A 159 -2.41 -18.85 12.33
N ASN A 160 -2.36 -20.11 12.72
CA ASN A 160 -1.09 -20.82 12.87
C ASN A 160 -0.62 -21.48 11.57
N ASN A 161 -1.39 -21.31 10.50
CA ASN A 161 -1.05 -21.79 9.17
C ASN A 161 -0.14 -20.77 8.52
N ARG A 162 1.11 -21.15 8.29
CA ARG A 162 2.04 -20.30 7.53
C ARG A 162 1.54 -20.21 6.08
N PRO A 163 1.29 -19.00 5.53
CA PRO A 163 0.60 -18.84 4.25
C PRO A 163 1.48 -19.14 3.03
N GLY A 164 2.80 -19.01 3.16
CA GLY A 164 3.79 -19.26 2.12
C GLY A 164 5.19 -18.84 2.57
N GLU A 165 6.19 -19.10 1.73
CA GLU A 165 7.53 -18.55 1.91
C GLU A 165 7.57 -17.10 1.39
N PRO A 166 8.32 -16.19 2.03
CA PRO A 166 8.52 -14.84 1.52
C PRO A 166 9.10 -14.87 0.12
N MET A 167 8.60 -14.00 -0.75
CA MET A 167 9.19 -13.72 -2.05
C MET A 167 9.90 -12.37 -2.04
N THR A 168 10.82 -12.16 -2.97
CA THR A 168 11.35 -10.82 -3.28
C THR A 168 10.36 -10.05 -4.15
N ALA A 169 10.57 -8.75 -4.33
CA ALA A 169 9.81 -8.01 -5.34
C ALA A 169 10.05 -8.62 -6.75
N PRO A 170 9.04 -8.68 -7.62
CA PRO A 170 9.20 -9.13 -9.00
C PRO A 170 10.18 -8.22 -9.74
N GLY A 171 11.23 -8.80 -10.32
CA GLY A 171 12.23 -8.06 -11.10
C GLY A 171 11.98 -8.05 -12.61
N CYS A 172 11.07 -8.90 -13.10
CA CYS A 172 10.78 -9.08 -14.52
C CYS A 172 9.53 -8.31 -14.89
N SER A 173 9.55 -7.58 -16.00
CA SER A 173 8.30 -7.06 -16.55
C SER A 173 7.46 -8.21 -17.10
N PHE A 174 6.14 -8.08 -17.05
CA PHE A 174 5.27 -9.09 -17.68
C PHE A 174 5.34 -9.04 -19.22
N ALA A 175 5.76 -7.92 -19.80
CA ALA A 175 6.06 -7.82 -21.22
C ALA A 175 7.20 -8.77 -21.63
N ASP A 176 8.26 -8.88 -20.82
CA ASP A 176 9.37 -9.81 -21.10
C ASP A 176 8.91 -11.27 -21.14
N LEU A 177 7.99 -11.65 -20.23
CA LEU A 177 7.40 -12.99 -20.21
C LEU A 177 6.55 -13.24 -21.47
N TRP A 178 5.80 -12.22 -21.90
CA TRP A 178 5.02 -12.26 -23.15
C TRP A 178 5.91 -12.45 -24.38
N GLN A 179 7.07 -11.79 -24.46
CA GLN A 179 8.00 -11.98 -25.58
C GLN A 179 8.41 -13.44 -25.71
N VAL A 180 8.68 -14.13 -24.60
CA VAL A 180 8.99 -15.56 -24.62
C VAL A 180 7.76 -16.38 -25.03
N ALA A 181 6.56 -16.03 -24.54
CA ALA A 181 5.33 -16.72 -24.90
C ALA A 181 5.02 -16.64 -26.40
N LEU A 182 5.27 -15.50 -27.05
CA LEU A 182 5.13 -15.37 -28.51
C LEU A 182 6.04 -16.34 -29.28
N THR A 183 7.25 -16.63 -28.77
CA THR A 183 8.13 -17.66 -29.39
C THR A 183 7.61 -19.09 -29.22
N LYS A 184 6.55 -19.27 -28.43
CA LYS A 184 5.85 -20.54 -28.18
C LYS A 184 4.46 -20.54 -28.82
N ASP A 185 4.26 -19.74 -29.86
CA ASP A 185 3.01 -19.65 -30.62
C ASP A 185 1.81 -19.16 -29.77
N ALA A 186 2.06 -18.34 -28.75
CA ALA A 186 0.99 -17.68 -28.01
C ALA A 186 0.21 -16.70 -28.92
N PRO A 187 -1.14 -16.67 -28.88
CA PRO A 187 -1.91 -15.75 -29.70
C PRO A 187 -1.69 -14.28 -29.29
N GLU A 188 -1.38 -13.41 -30.25
CA GLU A 188 -1.12 -11.98 -29.98
C GLU A 188 -2.33 -11.22 -29.40
N SER A 189 -3.55 -11.67 -29.72
CA SER A 189 -4.79 -11.07 -29.22
C SER A 189 -5.22 -11.63 -27.86
N ALA A 190 -4.48 -12.57 -27.28
CA ALA A 190 -4.84 -13.18 -26.02
C ALA A 190 -4.42 -12.32 -24.82
N VAL A 191 -4.97 -12.69 -23.67
CA VAL A 191 -4.61 -12.14 -22.36
C VAL A 191 -4.16 -13.27 -21.44
N ALA A 192 -3.17 -13.00 -20.59
CA ALA A 192 -2.55 -14.02 -19.75
C ALA A 192 -2.97 -13.90 -18.28
N ILE A 193 -2.87 -15.00 -17.55
CA ILE A 193 -2.84 -15.02 -16.09
C ILE A 193 -1.39 -15.26 -15.70
N ILE A 194 -0.82 -14.34 -14.93
CA ILE A 194 0.57 -14.40 -14.49
C ILE A 194 0.60 -14.44 -12.97
N ARG A 195 1.13 -15.53 -12.42
CA ARG A 195 1.40 -15.70 -10.98
C ARG A 195 2.89 -15.53 -10.72
N TYR A 196 3.24 -14.90 -9.62
CA TYR A 196 4.59 -14.82 -9.11
C TYR A 196 4.61 -15.18 -7.61
N ASP A 197 5.48 -16.10 -7.26
CA ASP A 197 5.73 -16.56 -5.89
C ASP A 197 7.21 -16.94 -5.72
N VAL A 198 7.59 -17.53 -4.59
CA VAL A 198 8.98 -17.96 -4.31
C VAL A 198 9.56 -18.90 -5.37
N THR A 199 8.72 -19.62 -6.11
CA THR A 199 9.16 -20.53 -7.17
C THR A 199 9.47 -19.82 -8.48
N GLY A 200 9.08 -18.55 -8.64
CA GLY A 200 9.23 -17.77 -9.87
C GLY A 200 7.88 -17.42 -10.49
N TYR A 201 7.83 -17.30 -11.81
CA TYR A 201 6.62 -16.90 -12.53
C TYR A 201 5.93 -18.12 -13.16
N GLN A 202 4.61 -18.13 -13.12
CA GLN A 202 3.78 -19.00 -13.97
C GLN A 202 2.97 -18.10 -14.91
N PHE A 203 3.15 -18.27 -16.21
CA PHE A 203 2.43 -17.58 -17.26
C PHE A 203 1.49 -18.56 -17.94
N ARG A 204 0.20 -18.24 -17.99
CA ARG A 204 -0.80 -19.12 -18.60
C ARG A 204 -1.80 -18.33 -19.42
N ILE A 205 -2.19 -18.84 -20.59
CA ILE A 205 -3.33 -18.32 -21.35
C ILE A 205 -4.47 -19.34 -21.27
N GLN A 206 -5.62 -18.92 -20.77
CA GLN A 206 -6.79 -19.79 -20.65
C GLN A 206 -7.23 -20.30 -22.03
N ASP A 207 -7.75 -21.53 -22.07
CA ASP A 207 -8.26 -22.17 -23.29
C ASP A 207 -7.21 -22.35 -24.40
N THR A 208 -5.93 -22.34 -24.03
CA THR A 208 -4.79 -22.65 -24.92
C THR A 208 -3.85 -23.64 -24.22
N PRO A 209 -2.94 -24.31 -24.96
CA PRO A 209 -1.89 -25.14 -24.35
C PRO A 209 -0.74 -24.33 -23.74
N ILE A 210 -0.78 -22.99 -23.74
CA ILE A 210 0.30 -22.14 -23.24
C ILE A 210 0.26 -22.10 -21.71
N ASP A 211 1.17 -22.83 -21.09
CA ASP A 211 1.52 -22.77 -19.67
C ASP A 211 3.05 -22.82 -19.54
N LEU A 212 3.64 -21.69 -19.14
CA LEU A 212 5.09 -21.48 -19.12
C LEU A 212 5.52 -21.14 -17.70
N HIS A 213 6.60 -21.77 -17.25
CA HIS A 213 7.18 -21.51 -15.94
C HIS A 213 8.53 -20.82 -16.08
N PHE A 214 8.73 -19.73 -15.36
CA PHE A 214 9.98 -18.99 -15.33
C PHE A 214 10.56 -18.99 -13.92
N ASP A 215 11.88 -18.91 -13.81
CA ASP A 215 12.52 -18.62 -12.53
C ASP A 215 12.43 -17.12 -12.18
N ALA A 216 12.91 -16.74 -11.00
CA ALA A 216 12.91 -15.35 -10.55
C ALA A 216 13.81 -14.43 -11.40
N THR A 217 14.65 -14.99 -12.28
CA THR A 217 15.54 -14.27 -13.21
C THR A 217 14.98 -14.17 -14.62
N CYS A 218 13.67 -14.39 -14.78
CA CYS A 218 12.93 -14.30 -16.04
C CYS A 218 13.33 -15.38 -17.06
N LYS A 219 14.00 -16.46 -16.64
CA LYS A 219 14.40 -17.53 -17.56
C LYS A 219 13.36 -18.64 -17.56
N LEU A 220 12.99 -19.07 -18.76
CA LEU A 220 12.09 -20.19 -18.95
C LEU A 220 12.71 -21.47 -18.37
N LYS A 221 11.96 -22.15 -17.49
CA LYS A 221 12.31 -23.46 -16.97
C LYS A 221 11.94 -24.51 -18.01
N THR A 222 12.88 -25.39 -18.31
CA THR A 222 12.69 -26.58 -19.16
C THR A 222 12.00 -27.69 -18.41
#